data_AF-A0A7C8EIG8-F1
#
_entry.id   AF-A0A7C8EIG8-F1
#
_cell.length_a   1.000
_cell.length_b   1.000
_cell.length_c   1.000
_cell.angle_alpha   90.00
_cell.angle_beta   90.00
_cell.angle_gamma   90.00
#
_symmetry.space_group_name_H-M   'P 1'
#
loop_
_entity.id
_entity.type
_entity.pdbx_description
1 polymer ?
#
loop_
_entity_poly.entity_id
_entity_poly.type
_entity_poly.pdbx_seq_one_letter_code
_entity_poly.pdbx_strand_id
1 'polypeptide(L)'
;MRLQYPSNINIIKLPCTGKIDLIHLLRSFEKGADGVYVVGCLEGACQFTSGNIRARKRVEQAQEILEKIGIGGERVRMFNLSSSEAPHFVQVAVEMTEKIRDMGPNPIKTAMQKAA
;
A
#
# COMPACT_ATOMS: atom_id res chain seq x y z
N MET A 1 17.42 14.73 -9.80
CA MET A 1 17.84 13.31 -9.74
C MET A 1 16.83 12.47 -10.50
N ARG A 2 17.28 11.53 -11.34
CA ARG A 2 16.42 10.49 -11.94
C ARG A 2 16.63 9.21 -11.14
N LEU A 3 15.79 8.99 -10.13
CA LEU A 3 15.86 7.79 -9.31
C LEU A 3 15.01 6.69 -9.95
N GLN A 4 15.52 5.46 -9.95
CA GLN A 4 14.81 4.30 -10.45
C GLN A 4 14.17 3.54 -9.29
N TYR A 5 12.97 3.03 -9.51
CA TYR A 5 12.25 2.15 -8.59
C TYR A 5 11.66 0.97 -9.39
N PRO A 6 11.25 -0.12 -8.73
CA PRO A 6 10.73 -1.31 -9.41
C PRO A 6 9.57 -1.03 -10.37
N SER A 7 9.62 -1.58 -11.59
CA SER A 7 8.66 -1.29 -12.67
C SER A 7 7.29 -1.94 -12.50
N ASN A 8 7.12 -2.83 -11.52
CA ASN A 8 5.87 -3.49 -11.15
C ASN A 8 4.94 -2.62 -10.28
N ILE A 9 5.33 -1.38 -9.99
CA ILE A 9 4.59 -0.46 -9.14
C ILE A 9 3.67 0.42 -9.97
N ASN A 10 2.37 0.34 -9.69
CA ASN A 10 1.35 1.20 -10.29
C ASN A 10 0.92 2.29 -9.29
N ILE A 11 1.28 3.54 -9.59
CA ILE A 11 1.00 4.68 -8.71
C ILE A 11 -0.38 5.27 -9.02
N ILE A 12 -1.27 5.27 -8.04
CA ILE A 12 -2.56 5.96 -8.09
C ILE A 12 -2.45 7.27 -7.30
N LYS A 13 -2.62 8.40 -7.99
CA LYS A 13 -2.56 9.72 -7.36
C LYS A 13 -3.91 10.07 -6.75
N LEU A 14 -3.88 10.49 -5.49
CA LEU A 14 -5.04 11.01 -4.77
C LEU A 14 -4.72 12.42 -4.26
N PRO A 15 -5.71 13.31 -4.11
CA PRO A 15 -5.49 14.63 -3.54
C PRO A 15 -5.01 14.57 -2.08
N CYS A 16 -5.37 13.51 -1.36
CA CYS A 16 -4.96 13.27 0.02
C CYS A 16 -5.12 11.78 0.35
N THR A 17 -4.24 11.24 1.21
CA THR A 17 -4.39 9.87 1.73
C THR A 17 -5.67 9.70 2.56
N GLY A 18 -6.23 10.77 3.11
CA GLY A 18 -7.51 10.75 3.80
C GLY A 18 -8.72 10.33 2.92
N LYS A 19 -8.57 10.35 1.59
CA LYS A 19 -9.58 9.81 0.66
C LYS A 19 -9.53 8.29 0.53
N ILE A 20 -8.45 7.65 0.96
CA ILE A 20 -8.34 6.19 0.96
C ILE A 20 -9.33 5.66 1.98
N ASP A 21 -10.14 4.73 1.54
CA ASP A 21 -11.09 3.99 2.37
C ASP A 21 -10.75 2.50 2.32
N LEU A 22 -11.20 1.76 3.33
CA LEU A 22 -10.95 0.33 3.47
C LEU A 22 -11.34 -0.45 2.21
N ILE A 23 -12.45 -0.09 1.58
CA ILE A 23 -12.93 -0.73 0.35
C ILE A 23 -11.92 -0.61 -0.80
N HIS A 24 -11.15 0.48 -0.87
CA HIS A 24 -10.15 0.65 -1.92
C HIS A 24 -8.99 -0.33 -1.73
N LEU A 25 -8.55 -0.52 -0.48
CA LEU A 25 -7.47 -1.45 -0.12
C LEU A 25 -7.89 -2.90 -0.36
N LEU A 26 -9.07 -3.29 0.13
CA LEU A 26 -9.55 -4.67 -0.04
C LEU A 26 -9.82 -5.00 -1.51
N ARG A 27 -10.43 -4.08 -2.26
CA ARG A 27 -10.72 -4.27 -3.68
C ARG A 27 -9.46 -4.39 -4.53
N SER A 28 -8.33 -3.78 -4.15
CA SER A 28 -7.07 -4.03 -4.84
C SER A 28 -6.61 -5.50 -4.74
N PHE A 29 -6.75 -6.13 -3.56
CA PHE A 29 -6.42 -7.55 -3.41
C PHE A 29 -7.41 -8.46 -4.14
N GLU A 30 -8.69 -8.09 -4.14
CA GLU A 30 -9.72 -8.77 -4.94
C GLU A 30 -9.38 -8.76 -6.44
N LYS A 31 -8.83 -7.65 -6.95
CA LYS A 31 -8.36 -7.53 -8.32
C LYS A 31 -7.00 -8.19 -8.59
N GLY A 32 -6.44 -8.89 -7.62
CA GLY A 32 -5.19 -9.64 -7.77
C GLY A 32 -3.91 -8.83 -7.55
N ALA A 33 -3.97 -7.70 -6.84
CA ALA A 33 -2.76 -7.02 -6.37
C ALA A 33 -2.01 -7.91 -5.37
N ASP A 34 -0.69 -8.02 -5.53
CA ASP A 34 0.16 -8.83 -4.64
C ASP A 34 0.52 -8.08 -3.34
N GLY A 35 0.55 -6.75 -3.40
CA GLY A 35 0.77 -5.86 -2.27
C GLY A 35 0.31 -4.45 -2.57
N VAL A 36 0.00 -3.69 -1.52
CA VAL A 36 -0.52 -2.33 -1.60
C VAL A 36 0.16 -1.49 -0.53
N TYR A 37 0.67 -0.32 -0.88
CA TYR A 37 1.18 0.61 0.12
C TYR A 37 0.65 2.02 -0.10
N VAL A 38 0.49 2.72 1.01
CA VAL A 38 -0.07 4.08 1.04
C VAL A 38 1.03 5.04 1.44
N VAL A 39 1.30 6.04 0.60
CA VAL A 39 2.28 7.09 0.90
C VAL A 39 1.53 8.38 1.21
N GLY A 40 1.72 8.90 2.42
CA GLY A 40 1.10 10.15 2.88
C GLY A 40 2.10 11.15 3.43
N CYS A 41 1.61 12.35 3.74
CA CYS A 41 2.39 13.38 4.44
C CYS A 41 2.85 12.88 5.82
N LEU A 42 3.96 13.43 6.31
CA LEU A 42 4.43 13.25 7.69
C LEU A 42 3.30 13.48 8.71
N GLU A 43 3.29 12.69 9.78
CA GLU A 43 2.37 12.91 10.89
C GLU A 43 2.61 14.31 11.49
N GLY A 44 1.53 15.04 11.76
CA GLY A 44 1.61 16.45 12.18
C GLY A 44 1.74 17.48 11.04
N ALA A 45 2.20 17.07 9.84
CA ALA A 45 2.32 17.94 8.66
C ALA A 45 1.20 17.71 7.63
N CYS A 46 0.03 17.24 8.06
CA CYS A 46 -1.08 16.97 7.15
C CYS A 46 -1.73 18.27 6.69
N GLN A 47 -1.72 18.52 5.38
CA GLN A 47 -2.39 19.69 4.77
C GLN A 47 -3.90 19.70 5.03
N PHE A 48 -4.51 18.52 5.17
CA PHE A 48 -5.95 18.35 5.43
C PHE A 48 -6.23 17.97 6.89
N THR A 49 -5.42 18.49 7.83
CA THR A 49 -5.53 18.34 9.28
C THR A 49 -5.28 16.93 9.81
N SER A 50 -6.13 15.96 9.47
CA SER A 50 -6.10 14.60 10.03
C SER A 50 -6.22 13.48 8.98
N GLY A 51 -6.08 13.82 7.70
CA GLY A 51 -6.24 12.89 6.59
C GLY A 51 -5.30 11.67 6.67
N ASN A 52 -4.02 11.90 6.97
CA ASN A 52 -3.03 10.82 7.13
C ASN A 52 -3.30 9.95 8.36
N ILE A 53 -3.73 10.53 9.49
CA ILE A 53 -4.08 9.78 10.71
C ILE A 53 -5.26 8.86 10.45
N ARG A 54 -6.29 9.34 9.74
CA ARG A 54 -7.44 8.52 9.33
C ARG A 54 -7.02 7.40 8.38
N ALA A 55 -6.14 7.69 7.43
CA ALA A 55 -5.61 6.68 6.52
C ALA A 55 -4.83 5.59 7.25
N ARG A 56 -4.01 5.95 8.26
CA ARG A 56 -3.27 4.99 9.08
C ARG A 56 -4.19 4.00 9.77
N LYS A 57 -5.23 4.49 10.46
CA LYS A 57 -6.24 3.61 11.10
C LYS A 57 -6.92 2.66 10.12
N ARG A 58 -7.21 3.12 8.91
CA ARG A 58 -7.82 2.29 7.86
C ARG A 58 -6.85 1.24 7.31
N VAL A 59 -5.57 1.58 7.21
CA VAL A 59 -4.52 0.64 6.82
C VAL A 59 -4.33 -0.42 7.91
N GLU A 60 -4.24 -0.05 9.17
CA GLU A 60 -4.18 -0.98 10.31
C GLU A 60 -5.39 -1.93 10.30
N GLN A 61 -6.59 -1.39 10.09
CA GLN A 61 -7.80 -2.21 9.96
C GLN A 61 -7.74 -3.17 8.75
N ALA A 62 -7.19 -2.72 7.62
CA ALA A 62 -7.00 -3.59 6.45
C ALA A 62 -5.99 -4.71 6.74
N GLN A 63 -4.90 -4.41 7.45
CA GLN A 63 -3.90 -5.40 7.86
C GLN A 63 -4.54 -6.49 8.72
N GLU A 64 -5.32 -6.11 9.73
CA GLU A 64 -6.03 -7.08 10.59
C GLU A 64 -6.99 -7.98 9.81
N ILE A 65 -7.73 -7.40 8.86
CA ILE A 65 -8.68 -8.16 8.03
C ILE A 65 -7.92 -9.15 7.14
N LEU A 66 -6.87 -8.70 6.46
CA LEU A 66 -6.07 -9.53 5.56
C LEU A 66 -5.35 -10.66 6.29
N GLU A 67 -4.94 -10.43 7.54
CA GLU A 67 -4.37 -11.46 8.40
C GLU A 67 -5.42 -12.52 8.77
N LYS A 68 -6.62 -12.08 9.21
CA LYS A 68 -7.72 -12.98 9.59
C LYS A 68 -8.20 -13.87 8.45
N ILE A 69 -8.14 -13.40 7.20
CA ILE A 69 -8.54 -14.17 6.02
C ILE A 69 -7.39 -14.94 5.36
N GLY A 70 -6.18 -14.90 5.94
CA GLY A 70 -5.03 -15.69 5.48
C GLY A 70 -4.34 -15.18 4.22
N ILE A 71 -4.56 -13.92 3.82
CA ILE A 71 -3.85 -13.28 2.70
C ILE A 71 -2.49 -12.72 3.16
N GLY A 72 -2.39 -12.37 4.44
CA GLY A 72 -1.20 -11.79 5.08
C GLY A 72 -1.33 -10.28 5.21
N GLY A 73 -1.48 -9.80 6.45
CA GLY A 73 -1.64 -8.38 6.76
C GLY A 73 -0.45 -7.53 6.32
N GLU A 74 0.74 -8.12 6.30
CA GLU A 74 1.97 -7.45 5.88
C GLU A 74 1.98 -7.01 4.40
N ARG A 75 1.02 -7.48 3.59
CA ARG A 75 0.85 -7.04 2.20
C ARG A 75 0.31 -5.62 2.08
N VAL A 76 -0.18 -5.03 3.16
CA VAL A 76 -0.57 -3.62 3.23
C VAL A 76 0.32 -2.86 4.20
N ARG A 77 0.79 -1.68 3.80
CA ARG A 77 1.53 -0.80 4.71
C ARG A 77 1.32 0.67 4.39
N MET A 78 1.43 1.53 5.40
CA MET A 78 1.45 2.97 5.23
C MET A 78 2.84 3.51 5.53
N PHE A 79 3.27 4.45 4.70
CA PHE A 79 4.51 5.20 4.85
C PHE A 79 4.20 6.69 4.85
N ASN A 80 4.92 7.43 5.68
CA ASN A 80 4.78 8.86 5.81
C ASN A 80 6.07 9.50 5.32
N LEU A 81 5.98 10.30 4.26
CA LEU A 81 7.12 10.93 3.59
C LEU A 81 6.83 12.42 3.36
N SER A 82 7.86 13.24 3.45
CA SER A 82 7.87 14.62 2.97
C SER A 82 8.05 14.68 1.45
N SER A 83 7.63 15.78 0.83
CA SER A 83 7.83 16.04 -0.60
C SER A 83 9.31 16.09 -1.01
N SER A 84 10.20 16.34 -0.06
CA SER A 84 11.65 16.42 -0.30
C SER A 84 12.36 15.06 -0.18
N GLU A 85 11.67 14.01 0.27
CA GLU A 85 12.26 12.69 0.57
C GLU A 85 12.15 11.71 -0.62
N ALA A 86 12.53 12.16 -1.82
CA ALA A 86 12.52 11.31 -3.01
C ALA A 86 13.39 10.03 -2.89
N PRO A 87 14.60 10.07 -2.29
CA PRO A 87 15.39 8.84 -2.06
C PRO A 87 14.68 7.84 -1.15
N HIS A 88 13.99 8.33 -0.11
CA HIS A 88 13.26 7.48 0.83
C HIS A 88 12.05 6.82 0.15
N PHE A 89 11.35 7.51 -0.74
CA PHE A 89 10.30 6.89 -1.56
C PHE A 89 10.81 5.68 -2.36
N VAL A 90 12.00 5.78 -2.95
CA VAL A 90 12.61 4.67 -3.68
C VAL A 90 12.99 3.52 -2.76
N GLN A 91 13.54 3.80 -1.58
CA GLN A 91 13.84 2.77 -0.59
C GLN A 91 12.57 2.01 -0.18
N VAL A 92 11.50 2.73 0.15
CA VAL A 92 10.19 2.13 0.49
C VAL A 92 9.63 1.29 -0.66
N ALA A 93 9.77 1.76 -1.90
CA ALA A 93 9.32 1.04 -3.09
C ALA A 93 10.07 -0.29 -3.28
N VAL A 94 11.38 -0.29 -3.03
CA VAL A 94 12.22 -1.50 -3.09
C VAL A 94 11.89 -2.44 -1.94
N GLU A 95 11.86 -1.94 -0.70
CA GLU A 95 11.54 -2.73 0.52
C GLU A 95 10.19 -3.44 0.37
N MET A 96 9.15 -2.71 -0.05
CA MET A 96 7.84 -3.32 -0.26
C MET A 96 7.87 -4.35 -1.39
N THR A 97 8.62 -4.10 -2.47
CA THR A 97 8.69 -5.06 -3.59
C THR A 97 9.37 -6.36 -3.17
N GLU A 98 10.45 -6.27 -2.40
CA GLU A 98 11.18 -7.44 -1.87
C GLU A 98 10.30 -8.21 -0.89
N LYS A 99 9.65 -7.52 0.05
CA LYS A 99 8.74 -8.15 1.01
C LYS A 99 7.62 -8.93 0.32
N ILE A 100 6.99 -8.33 -0.69
CA ILE A 100 5.91 -9.00 -1.43
C ILE A 100 6.44 -10.17 -2.27
N ARG A 101 7.66 -10.08 -2.80
CA ARG A 101 8.32 -11.19 -3.51
C ARG A 101 8.55 -12.37 -2.58
N ASP A 102 9.02 -12.13 -1.35
CA ASP A 102 9.25 -13.18 -0.36
C ASP A 102 7.96 -13.85 0.12
N MET A 103 6.88 -13.07 0.26
CA MET A 103 5.55 -13.60 0.60
C MET A 103 4.89 -14.40 -0.54
N GLY A 104 5.42 -14.31 -1.77
CA GLY A 104 4.85 -14.95 -2.95
C GLY A 104 3.53 -14.32 -3.44
N PRO A 105 2.91 -14.91 -4.47
CA PRO A 105 1.72 -14.34 -5.11
C PRO A 105 0.51 -14.33 -4.18
N ASN A 106 -0.38 -13.35 -4.38
CA ASN A 106 -1.64 -13.28 -3.67
C ASN A 106 -2.50 -14.55 -3.92
N PRO A 107 -2.98 -15.24 -2.85
CA PRO A 107 -3.84 -16.43 -2.99
C PRO A 107 -5.11 -16.20 -3.83
N ILE A 108 -5.72 -15.02 -3.75
CA ILE A 108 -6.92 -14.66 -4.53
C ILE A 108 -6.59 -14.66 -6.03
N LYS A 109 -5.46 -14.06 -6.41
CA LYS A 109 -5.00 -13.99 -7.80
C LYS A 109 -4.83 -15.40 -8.39
N THR A 110 -4.23 -16.30 -7.60
CA THR A 110 -4.02 -17.69 -8.00
C THR A 110 -5.35 -18.45 -8.15
N ALA A 111 -6.31 -18.21 -7.26
CA ALA A 111 -7.64 -18.80 -7.35
C ALA A 111 -8.41 -18.31 -8.59
N MET A 112 -8.35 -17.01 -8.89
CA MET A 112 -8.98 -16.44 -10.10
C MET A 112 -8.38 -17.02 -11.39
N GLN A 113 -7.05 -17.18 -11.44
CA GLN A 113 -6.37 -17.78 -12.60
C GLN A 113 -6.72 -19.26 -12.82
N LYS A 114 -7.07 -20.00 -11.78
CA LYS A 114 -7.51 -21.40 -11.88
C LYS A 114 -8.97 -21.54 -12.31
N ALA A 115 -9.79 -20.52 -12.06
CA ALA A 115 -11.22 -20.50 -12.38
C ALA A 115 -11.53 -19.95 -13.78
N ALA A 116 -10.56 -19.25 -14.39
CA ALA A 116 -10.60 -18.75 -15.77
C ALA A 116 -10.10 -19.81 -16.75
#